data_AF-A0A937X695-F1
#
_entry.id   AF-A0A937X695-F1
#
_cell.length_a   1.000
_cell.length_b   1.000
_cell.length_c   1.000
_cell.angle_alpha   90.00
_cell.angle_beta   90.00
_cell.angle_gamma   90.00
#
_symmetry.space_group_name_H-M   'P 1'
#
loop_
_entity.id
_entity.type
_entity.pdbx_description
1 polymer ?
#
loop_
_entity_poly.entity_id
_entity_poly.type
_entity_poly.pdbx_seq_one_letter_code
_entity_poly.pdbx_strand_id
1 'polypeptide(L)'
;ALTTKHTENRVTLATVGSAKGGFVKFNSDKEGPWDIFLTRNVAFKLITATGSVVTPSASASSFPDCAALAAKYTVDLKLGVHYIELGPTSESEVSIVTESGEED
;
A
#
# COMPACT_ATOMS: atom_id res chain seq x y z
N ALA A 1 -14.61 -8.54 -19.85
CA ALA A 1 -14.23 -7.26 -19.24
C ALA A 1 -13.49 -7.59 -17.96
N LEU A 2 -12.17 -7.49 -17.98
CA LEU A 2 -11.34 -7.68 -16.80
C LEU A 2 -11.56 -6.44 -15.93
N THR A 3 -12.31 -6.60 -14.84
CA THR A 3 -12.48 -5.53 -13.85
C THR A 3 -11.34 -5.64 -12.87
N THR A 4 -10.27 -4.86 -13.07
CA THR A 4 -9.27 -4.63 -12.03
C THR A 4 -9.99 -4.08 -10.81
N LYS A 5 -9.98 -4.84 -9.71
CA LYS A 5 -10.60 -4.41 -8.46
C LYS A 5 -9.73 -3.32 -7.86
N HIS A 6 -10.19 -2.08 -7.96
CA HIS A 6 -9.59 -0.90 -7.37
C HIS A 6 -10.26 -0.62 -6.02
N THR A 7 -9.49 -0.66 -4.93
CA THR A 7 -10.00 -0.31 -3.58
C THR A 7 -9.19 0.83 -3.00
N GLU A 8 -9.85 1.97 -2.76
CA GLU A 8 -9.26 3.09 -2.01
C GLU A 8 -9.62 2.98 -0.53
N ASN A 9 -8.61 3.10 0.32
CA ASN A 9 -8.75 3.26 1.76
C ASN A 9 -8.10 4.57 2.19
N ARG A 10 -8.89 5.51 2.69
CA ARG A 10 -8.38 6.73 3.31
C ARG A 10 -8.07 6.46 4.78
N VAL A 11 -6.84 6.73 5.18
CA VAL A 11 -6.31 6.39 6.50
C VAL A 11 -5.97 7.67 7.26
N THR A 12 -6.65 7.92 8.36
CA THR A 12 -6.23 8.95 9.33
C THR A 12 -5.11 8.39 10.20
N LEU A 13 -3.97 9.09 10.25
CA LEU A 13 -2.78 8.64 10.95
C LEU A 13 -2.76 9.13 12.41
N ALA A 14 -2.59 8.19 13.32
CA ALA A 14 -2.51 8.44 14.75
C ALA A 14 -1.10 8.90 15.13
N THR A 15 -0.99 9.67 16.21
CA THR A 15 0.31 10.04 16.78
C THR A 15 0.91 8.82 17.50
N VAL A 16 2.15 8.46 17.13
CA VAL A 16 2.94 7.37 17.71
C VAL A 16 4.31 7.94 18.08
N GLY A 17 4.55 8.12 19.38
CA GLY A 17 5.74 8.83 19.86
C GLY A 17 5.76 10.29 19.38
N SER A 18 6.82 10.68 18.68
CA SER A 18 6.98 12.03 18.11
C SER A 18 6.52 12.17 16.64
N ALA A 19 6.03 11.09 16.03
CA ALA A 19 5.61 11.06 14.63
C ALA A 19 4.17 10.53 14.49
N LYS A 20 3.66 10.45 13.26
CA LYS A 20 2.39 9.80 12.94
C LYS A 20 2.61 8.48 12.23
N GLY A 21 1.66 7.56 12.41
CA GLY A 21 1.65 6.26 11.75
C GLY A 21 0.29 5.58 11.81
N GLY A 22 0.18 4.43 11.16
CA GLY A 22 -1.06 3.67 11.10
C GLY A 22 -0.86 2.27 10.50
N PHE A 23 -1.87 1.42 10.68
CA PHE A 23 -1.91 0.08 10.10
C PHE A 23 -3.20 -0.12 9.33
N VAL A 24 -3.10 -0.69 8.14
CA VAL A 24 -4.24 -1.10 7.32
C VAL A 24 -4.19 -2.61 7.14
N LYS A 25 -5.28 -3.28 7.53
CA LYS A 25 -5.46 -4.69 7.22
C LYS A 25 -5.90 -4.81 5.76
N PHE A 26 -5.14 -5.56 4.98
CA PHE A 26 -5.43 -5.85 3.59
C PHE A 26 -5.64 -7.35 3.42
N ASN A 27 -6.65 -7.76 2.64
CA ASN A 27 -6.92 -9.17 2.37
C ASN A 27 -6.83 -9.42 0.87
N SER A 28 -5.74 -10.02 0.41
CA SER A 28 -5.59 -10.44 -0.98
C SER A 28 -6.55 -11.58 -1.25
N ASP A 29 -7.38 -11.41 -2.28
CA ASP A 29 -8.35 -12.41 -2.76
C ASP A 29 -7.78 -13.29 -3.89
N LYS A 30 -6.56 -13.01 -4.34
CA LYS A 30 -5.76 -13.86 -5.22
C LYS A 30 -4.27 -13.81 -4.89
N GLU A 31 -3.56 -14.83 -5.33
CA GLU A 31 -2.10 -14.88 -5.32
C GLU A 31 -1.53 -14.18 -6.57
N GLY A 32 -0.40 -13.49 -6.40
CA GLY A 32 0.33 -12.86 -7.51
C GLY A 32 0.68 -11.39 -7.23
N PRO A 33 0.97 -10.61 -8.29
CA PRO A 33 1.38 -9.22 -8.14
C PRO A 33 0.20 -8.32 -7.73
N TRP A 34 0.48 -7.40 -6.82
CA TRP A 34 -0.42 -6.33 -6.39
C TRP A 34 0.31 -5.00 -6.46
N ASP A 35 -0.36 -4.01 -7.02
CA ASP A 35 0.08 -2.63 -7.02
C ASP A 35 -0.58 -1.87 -5.87
N ILE A 36 0.24 -1.23 -5.06
CA ILE A 36 -0.16 -0.43 -3.90
C ILE A 36 0.30 1.00 -4.14
N PHE A 37 -0.64 1.93 -4.24
CA PHE A 37 -0.37 3.34 -4.45
C PHE A 37 -0.66 4.14 -3.19
N LEU A 38 0.17 5.14 -2.93
CA LEU A 38 0.02 6.09 -1.83
C LEU A 38 -0.10 7.52 -2.37
N THR A 39 -1.03 8.28 -1.83
CA THR A 39 -1.19 9.70 -2.19
C THR A 39 -0.21 10.63 -1.46
N ARG A 40 0.57 10.10 -0.52
CA ARG A 40 1.60 10.82 0.23
C ARG A 40 2.86 9.98 0.31
N ASN A 41 4.01 10.64 0.30
CA ASN A 41 5.30 9.99 0.47
C ASN A 41 5.52 9.69 1.96
N VAL A 42 4.93 8.60 2.44
CA VAL A 42 5.06 8.11 3.80
C VAL A 42 5.86 6.81 3.81
N ALA A 43 6.59 6.53 4.88
CA ALA A 43 7.27 5.24 5.00
C ALA A 43 6.23 4.12 4.94
N PHE A 44 6.53 3.09 4.13
CA PHE A 44 5.65 1.98 3.82
C PHE A 44 6.35 0.67 4.17
N LYS A 45 5.62 -0.23 4.81
CA LYS A 45 6.06 -1.59 5.05
C LYS A 45 4.87 -2.54 4.99
N LEU A 46 5.03 -3.64 4.28
CA LEU A 46 4.02 -4.69 4.19
C LEU A 46 4.48 -5.91 4.98
N ILE A 47 3.60 -6.45 5.81
CA ILE A 47 3.85 -7.67 6.59
C ILE A 47 2.75 -8.69 6.38
N THR A 48 3.13 -9.96 6.31
CA THR A 48 2.19 -11.09 6.24
C THR A 48 1.49 -11.29 7.58
N ALA A 49 0.43 -12.10 7.60
CA ALA A 49 -0.20 -12.55 8.85
C ALA A 49 0.76 -13.22 9.85
N THR A 50 1.87 -13.79 9.38
CA THR A 50 2.91 -14.42 10.22
C THR A 50 3.97 -13.43 10.71
N GLY A 51 3.86 -12.15 10.35
CA GLY A 51 4.81 -11.10 10.72
C GLY A 51 6.04 -11.00 9.81
N SER A 52 6.10 -11.76 8.71
CA SER A 52 7.20 -11.68 7.75
C SER A 52 7.06 -10.42 6.89
N VAL A 53 8.18 -9.72 6.67
CA VAL A 53 8.19 -8.54 5.78
C VAL A 53 8.10 -8.98 4.32
N VAL A 54 7.22 -8.34 3.56
CA VAL A 54 7.13 -8.48 2.10
C VAL A 54 7.88 -7.32 1.47
N THR A 55 8.95 -7.64 0.75
CA THR A 55 9.74 -6.65 0.01
C THR A 55 9.07 -6.37 -1.34
N PRO A 56 8.87 -5.09 -1.72
CA PRO A 56 8.41 -4.75 -3.06
C PRO A 56 9.34 -5.26 -4.14
N SER A 57 8.78 -5.88 -5.18
CA SER A 57 9.52 -6.29 -6.38
C SER A 57 9.83 -5.09 -7.28
N ALA A 58 9.00 -4.04 -7.21
CA ALA A 58 9.24 -2.76 -7.85
C ALA A 58 8.69 -1.60 -7.00
N SER A 59 9.22 -0.39 -7.23
CA SER A 59 8.65 0.84 -6.67
C SER A 59 8.86 2.03 -7.61
N ALA A 60 7.95 3.00 -7.52
CA ALA A 60 8.05 4.26 -8.23
C ALA A 60 7.62 5.41 -7.31
N SER A 61 8.25 6.58 -7.46
CA SER A 61 7.99 7.78 -6.65
C SER A 61 7.76 9.03 -7.50
N SER A 62 7.51 8.86 -8.80
CA SER A 62 7.28 9.94 -9.75
C SER A 62 6.23 9.51 -10.77
N PHE A 63 5.21 10.34 -10.94
CA PHE A 63 4.05 10.08 -11.80
C PHE A 63 3.72 11.37 -12.57
N PRO A 64 4.41 11.63 -13.70
CA PRO A 64 4.23 12.87 -14.47
C PRO A 64 2.76 13.14 -14.87
N ASP A 65 2.03 12.07 -15.16
CA ASP A 65 0.63 12.12 -15.59
C ASP A 65 -0.37 12.04 -14.42
N CYS A 66 0.11 11.91 -13.17
CA CYS A 66 -0.75 11.80 -12.00
C CYS A 66 -0.12 12.42 -10.74
N ALA A 67 -0.24 13.73 -10.58
CA ALA A 67 0.29 14.46 -9.43
C ALA A 67 -0.36 14.09 -8.07
N ALA A 68 -1.48 13.36 -8.08
CA ALA A 68 -2.13 12.90 -6.86
C ALA A 68 -1.38 11.72 -6.19
N LEU A 69 -0.52 11.03 -6.94
CA LEU A 69 0.26 9.89 -6.45
C LEU A 69 1.65 10.33 -6.04
N ALA A 70 2.09 9.82 -4.88
CA ALA A 70 3.42 10.06 -4.35
C ALA A 70 4.30 8.81 -4.40
N ALA A 71 3.70 7.62 -4.30
CA ALA A 71 4.41 6.35 -4.38
C ALA A 71 3.55 5.23 -4.97
N LYS A 72 4.22 4.26 -5.61
CA LYS A 72 3.68 2.96 -6.03
C LYS A 72 4.66 1.88 -5.56
N TYR A 73 4.12 0.78 -5.04
CA TYR A 73 4.85 -0.44 -4.72
C TYR A 73 4.18 -1.62 -5.41
N THR A 74 4.95 -2.42 -6.15
CA THR A 74 4.49 -3.71 -6.66
C THR A 74 5.00 -4.79 -5.71
N VAL A 75 4.11 -5.65 -5.23
CA VAL A 75 4.39 -6.70 -4.24
C VAL A 75 3.77 -8.02 -4.68
N ASP A 76 4.46 -9.13 -4.45
CA ASP A 76 3.91 -10.46 -4.69
C ASP A 76 3.26 -10.99 -3.42
N LEU A 77 1.95 -11.17 -3.45
CA LEU A 77 1.16 -11.57 -2.29
C LEU A 77 0.62 -12.98 -2.44
N LYS A 78 0.68 -13.74 -1.34
CA LYS A 78 -0.12 -14.96 -1.18
C LYS A 78 -1.55 -14.60 -0.84
N LEU A 79 -2.48 -15.52 -1.09
CA LEU A 79 -3.88 -15.38 -0.67
C LEU A 79 -3.97 -15.18 0.85
N GLY A 80 -4.75 -14.20 1.30
CA GLY A 80 -5.08 -14.01 2.71
C GLY A 80 -4.70 -12.63 3.29
N VAL A 81 -4.52 -12.60 4.61
CA VAL A 81 -4.37 -11.36 5.36
C VAL A 81 -2.93 -10.87 5.36
N HIS A 82 -2.77 -9.58 5.10
CA HIS A 82 -1.55 -8.79 5.21
C HIS A 82 -1.85 -7.50 5.97
N TYR A 83 -0.79 -6.83 6.45
CA TYR A 83 -0.90 -5.54 7.10
C TYR A 83 0.07 -4.56 6.45
N ILE A 84 -0.46 -3.41 6.04
CA ILE A 84 0.32 -2.26 5.59
C ILE A 84 0.57 -1.38 6.80
N GLU A 85 1.83 -1.23 7.18
CA GLU A 85 2.32 -0.27 8.15
C GLU A 85 2.70 1.02 7.43
N LEU A 86 2.18 2.14 7.92
CA LEU A 86 2.40 3.48 7.41
C LEU A 86 3.10 4.34 8.47
N GLY A 87 4.07 5.12 8.03
CA GLY A 87 4.88 5.96 8.89
C GLY A 87 6.19 5.29 9.34
N PRO A 88 7.03 6.01 10.10
CA PRO A 88 6.78 7.34 10.66
C PRO A 88 6.62 8.45 9.60
N THR A 89 5.75 9.42 9.86
CA THR A 89 5.49 10.58 8.97
C THR A 89 4.95 11.79 9.75
N SER A 90 4.93 12.98 9.12
CA SER A 90 4.22 14.18 9.60
C SER A 90 2.81 14.32 9.02
N GLU A 91 2.46 13.54 8.00
CA GLU A 91 1.13 13.57 7.36
C GLU A 91 0.05 13.13 8.35
N SER A 92 -1.11 13.80 8.33
CA SER A 92 -2.27 13.42 9.14
C SER A 92 -3.18 12.40 8.46
N GLU A 93 -3.06 12.27 7.13
CA GLU A 93 -3.89 11.40 6.32
C GLU A 93 -3.09 10.86 5.12
N VAL A 94 -3.37 9.63 4.72
CA VAL A 94 -2.88 9.05 3.46
C VAL A 94 -3.98 8.18 2.85
N SER A 95 -4.20 8.29 1.54
CA SER A 95 -5.01 7.31 0.82
C SER A 95 -4.11 6.20 0.32
N ILE A 96 -4.53 4.96 0.53
CA ILE A 96 -3.95 3.76 -0.05
C ILE A 96 -4.91 3.27 -1.13
N VAL A 97 -4.40 3.05 -2.32
CA VAL A 97 -5.11 2.35 -3.38
C VAL A 97 -4.44 1.00 -3.57
N THR A 98 -5.21 -0.07 -3.60
CA THR A 98 -4.73 -1.40 -3.95
C THR A 98 -5.38 -1.88 -5.23
N GLU A 99 -4.56 -2.32 -6.17
CA GLU A 99 -4.97 -2.91 -7.43
C GLU A 99 -4.31 -4.27 -7.57
N SER A 100 -5.08 -5.26 -7.98
CA SER A 100 -4.52 -6.56 -8.28
C SER A 100 -3.95 -6.53 -9.70
N GLY A 101 -2.65 -6.78 -9.86
CA GLY A 101 -2.07 -6.92 -11.19
C GLY A 101 -2.70 -8.14 -11.87
N GLU A 102 -3.19 -7.96 -13.10
CA GLU A 102 -3.28 -9.06 -14.03
C GLU A 102 -2.07 -8.88 -14.96
N GLU A 103 -1.23 -9.91 -15.06
CA GLU A 103 -0.41 -10.05 -16.25
C GLU A 103 -1.41 -10.25 -17.40
N ASP A 104 -1.51 -9.25 -18.28
CA ASP A 104 -2.11 -9.43 -19.61
C ASP A 104 -1.38 -10.54 -20.39
#